data_AF-A0A0J1BT01-F1
#
_entry.id   AF-A0A0J1BT01-F1
#
_cell.length_a   1.000
_cell.length_b   1.000
_cell.length_c   1.000
_cell.angle_alpha   90.00
_cell.angle_beta   90.00
_cell.angle_gamma   90.00
#
_symmetry.space_group_name_H-M   'P 1'
#
loop_
_entity.id
_entity.type
_entity.pdbx_description
1 polymer ?
#
loop_
_entity_poly.entity_id
_entity_poly.type
_entity_poly.pdbx_seq_one_letter_code
_entity_poly.pdbx_strand_id
1 'polypeptide(L)'
;MFNFLKVLLLTVFIETILLFLLFKTKYKTLQIENKLLLLTGVTTSFLTLPYVWFVFPAFIQSRIPYILYSECFAIVIESVLIYKLLKIEYKKALLVSILCNGISFLIGLILNSMSFL
;
A
#
# COMPACT_ATOMS: atom_id res chain seq x y z
N MET A 1 19.33 -6.88 3.73
CA MET A 1 18.44 -6.43 4.84
C MET A 1 18.29 -4.90 4.90
N PHE A 2 19.37 -4.10 4.86
CA PHE A 2 19.28 -2.62 4.90
C PHE A 2 18.45 -1.96 3.77
N ASN A 3 18.29 -2.61 2.61
CA ASN A 3 17.42 -2.10 1.53
C ASN A 3 15.93 -2.35 1.77
N PHE A 4 15.55 -3.44 2.45
CA PHE A 4 14.15 -3.77 2.73
C PHE A 4 13.48 -2.69 3.58
N LEU A 5 14.07 -2.36 4.72
CA LEU A 5 13.47 -1.38 5.64
C LEU A 5 13.36 -0.01 4.98
N LYS A 6 14.36 0.39 4.18
CA LYS A 6 14.30 1.66 3.43
C LYS A 6 13.15 1.70 2.43
N VAL A 7 12.99 0.64 1.64
CA VAL A 7 11.89 0.54 0.66
C VAL A 7 10.54 0.46 1.38
N LEU A 8 10.44 -0.32 2.46
CA LEU A 8 9.22 -0.38 3.28
C LEU A 8 8.84 1.00 3.82
N LEU A 9 9.78 1.71 4.44
CA LEU A 9 9.53 3.04 4.99
C LEU A 9 9.15 4.04 3.90
N LEU A 10 9.78 3.96 2.73
CA LEU A 10 9.43 4.79 1.57
C LEU A 10 8.00 4.48 1.09
N THR A 11 7.64 3.21 0.95
CA THR A 11 6.28 2.80 0.56
C THR A 11 5.25 3.26 1.57
N VAL A 12 5.47 3.01 2.87
CA VAL A 12 4.62 3.50 3.97
C VAL A 12 4.44 5.01 3.90
N PHE A 13 5.53 5.74 3.65
CA PHE A 13 5.49 7.19 3.53
C PHE A 13 4.61 7.65 2.36
N ILE A 14 4.84 7.09 1.16
CA ILE A 14 4.06 7.39 -0.05
C ILE A 14 2.58 7.08 0.17
N GLU A 15 2.27 5.87 0.63
CA GLU A 15 0.89 5.41 0.80
C GLU A 15 0.15 6.18 1.89
N THR A 16 0.85 6.53 2.99
CA THR A 16 0.30 7.40 4.03
C THR A 16 0.00 8.78 3.47
N ILE A 17 0.88 9.38 2.67
CA ILE A 17 0.62 10.68 2.02
C ILE A 17 -0.61 10.59 1.12
N LEU A 18 -0.72 9.55 0.30
CA LEU A 18 -1.87 9.34 -0.59
C LEU A 18 -3.16 9.16 0.21
N LEU A 19 -3.11 8.41 1.31
CA LEU A 19 -4.24 8.24 2.21
C LEU A 19 -4.68 9.60 2.79
N PHE A 20 -3.73 10.40 3.30
CA PHE A 20 -4.02 11.75 3.78
C PHE A 20 -4.60 12.63 2.67
N LEU A 21 -4.01 12.62 1.47
CA LEU A 21 -4.49 13.40 0.34
C LEU A 21 -5.94 13.04 0.01
N LEU A 22 -6.26 11.75 -0.13
CA LEU A 22 -7.60 11.28 -0.46
C LEU A 22 -8.63 11.66 0.62
N PHE A 23 -8.29 11.48 1.91
CA PHE A 23 -9.23 11.73 3.00
C PHE A 23 -9.35 13.20 3.40
N LYS A 24 -8.35 14.04 3.13
CA LYS A 24 -8.41 15.48 3.40
C LYS A 24 -8.93 16.31 2.23
N THR A 25 -8.93 15.78 1.01
CA THR A 25 -9.48 16.46 -0.17
C THR A 25 -10.82 15.86 -0.61
N LYS A 26 -10.81 14.63 -1.12
CA LYS A 26 -11.95 13.97 -1.76
C LYS A 26 -12.98 13.44 -0.76
N TYR A 27 -12.54 12.82 0.33
CA TYR A 27 -13.41 12.23 1.35
C TYR A 27 -13.50 13.06 2.63
N LYS A 28 -13.28 14.37 2.53
CA LYS A 28 -13.26 15.30 3.68
C LYS A 28 -14.53 15.26 4.55
N THR A 29 -15.67 14.90 3.96
CA THR A 29 -16.96 14.79 4.66
C THR A 29 -17.00 13.67 5.70
N LEU A 30 -16.10 12.68 5.61
CA LEU A 30 -15.98 11.60 6.58
C LEU A 30 -15.25 12.01 7.85
N GLN A 31 -14.56 13.17 7.86
CA GLN A 31 -13.90 13.77 9.03
C GLN A 31 -13.00 12.80 9.83
N ILE A 32 -12.28 11.91 9.14
CA ILE A 32 -11.37 10.95 9.77
C ILE A 32 -10.20 11.68 10.48
N GLU A 33 -9.93 11.29 11.72
CA GLU A 33 -8.83 11.83 12.53
C GLU A 33 -7.45 11.55 11.92
N ASN A 34 -6.53 12.53 12.05
CA ASN A 34 -5.17 12.41 11.49
C ASN A 34 -4.39 11.23 12.10
N LYS A 35 -4.54 10.99 13.40
CA LYS A 35 -3.87 9.87 14.08
C LYS A 35 -4.33 8.53 13.52
N LEU A 36 -5.62 8.40 13.22
CA LEU A 36 -6.19 7.18 12.66
C LEU A 36 -5.74 6.96 11.20
N LEU A 37 -5.63 8.03 10.39
CA LEU A 37 -5.07 7.94 9.04
C LEU A 37 -3.60 7.50 9.07
N LEU A 38 -2.79 8.10 9.94
CA LEU A 38 -1.39 7.72 10.11
C LEU A 38 -1.26 6.25 10.54
N LEU A 39 -2.02 5.84 11.55
CA LEU A 39 -2.03 4.45 12.01
C LEU A 39 -2.45 3.50 10.89
N THR A 40 -3.46 3.87 10.11
CA THR A 40 -3.95 3.05 9.01
C THR A 40 -2.88 2.85 7.95
N GLY A 41 -2.28 3.93 7.44
CA GLY A 41 -1.24 3.85 6.41
C GLY A 41 -0.01 3.06 6.85
N VAL A 42 0.42 3.20 8.11
CA VAL A 42 1.51 2.39 8.65
C VAL A 42 1.09 0.92 8.77
N THR A 43 -0.08 0.66 9.36
CA THR A 43 -0.53 -0.70 9.67
C THR A 43 -0.80 -1.52 8.42
N THR A 44 -1.38 -0.92 7.37
CA THR A 44 -1.67 -1.61 6.12
C THR A 44 -0.40 -2.16 5.49
N SER A 45 0.58 -1.28 5.20
CA SER A 45 1.77 -1.67 4.46
C SER A 45 2.70 -2.58 5.28
N PHE A 46 2.79 -2.37 6.60
CA PHE A 46 3.58 -3.26 7.47
C PHE A 46 2.98 -4.66 7.61
N LEU A 47 1.66 -4.81 7.50
CA LEU A 47 1.01 -6.12 7.59
C LEU A 47 0.96 -6.87 6.26
N THR A 48 1.13 -6.19 5.12
CA THR A 48 1.05 -6.82 3.79
C THR A 48 2.41 -7.04 3.14
N LEU A 49 3.27 -6.01 3.09
CA LEU A 49 4.51 -6.04 2.31
C LEU A 49 5.56 -7.07 2.78
N PRO A 50 5.74 -7.35 4.09
CA PRO A 50 6.64 -8.41 4.52
C PRO A 50 6.23 -9.79 3.99
N TYR A 51 4.93 -10.09 3.89
CA TYR A 51 4.46 -11.35 3.30
C TYR A 51 4.76 -11.38 1.80
N VAL A 52 4.49 -10.28 1.10
CA VAL A 52 4.80 -10.16 -0.32
C VAL A 52 6.29 -10.37 -0.59
N TRP A 53 7.19 -9.78 0.20
CA TRP A 53 8.61 -9.82 -0.13
C TRP A 53 9.38 -11.00 0.46
N PHE A 54 8.88 -11.64 1.52
CA PHE A 54 9.58 -12.77 2.16
C PHE A 54 8.87 -14.11 2.02
N VAL A 55 7.54 -14.12 1.83
CA VAL A 55 6.77 -15.38 1.73
C VAL A 55 6.51 -15.73 0.27
N PHE A 56 6.02 -14.79 -0.55
CA PHE A 56 5.63 -15.09 -1.94
C PHE A 56 6.79 -15.59 -2.83
N PRO A 57 8.02 -15.05 -2.75
CA PRO A 57 9.13 -15.53 -3.59
C PRO A 57 9.50 -16.98 -3.35
N ALA A 58 9.15 -17.55 -2.19
CA ALA A 58 9.37 -18.97 -1.89
C ALA A 58 8.47 -19.90 -2.73
N PHE A 59 7.35 -19.40 -3.25
CA PHE A 59 6.35 -20.18 -3.99
C PHE A 59 6.20 -19.74 -5.45
N ILE A 60 6.48 -18.48 -5.76
CA ILE A 60 6.23 -17.89 -7.08
C ILE A 60 7.54 -17.35 -7.65
N GLN A 61 8.17 -18.15 -8.51
CA GLN A 61 9.48 -17.82 -9.11
C GLN A 61 9.33 -16.96 -10.37
N SER A 62 8.21 -17.08 -11.09
CA SER A 62 7.99 -16.33 -12.33
C SER A 62 7.59 -14.88 -12.02
N ARG A 63 8.25 -13.93 -12.70
CA ARG A 63 8.12 -12.49 -12.43
C ARG A 63 6.69 -11.96 -12.61
N ILE A 64 6.02 -12.32 -13.71
CA ILE A 64 4.69 -11.79 -14.02
C ILE A 64 3.64 -12.32 -13.03
N PRO A 65 3.55 -13.64 -12.77
CA PRO A 65 2.71 -14.16 -11.70
C PRO A 65 3.02 -13.55 -10.34
N TYR A 66 4.30 -13.39 -9.98
CA TYR A 66 4.69 -12.78 -8.72
C TYR A 66 4.10 -11.38 -8.56
N ILE A 67 4.25 -10.51 -9.56
CA ILE A 67 3.70 -9.15 -9.52
C ILE A 67 2.17 -9.21 -9.39
N LEU A 68 1.49 -9.95 -10.25
CA LEU A 68 0.02 -10.00 -10.24
C LEU A 68 -0.54 -10.50 -8.90
N TYR A 69 -0.02 -11.60 -8.37
CA TYR A 69 -0.47 -12.13 -7.10
C TYR A 69 -0.15 -11.20 -5.93
N SER A 70 1.02 -10.57 -5.94
CA SER A 70 1.45 -9.63 -4.91
C SER A 70 0.52 -8.41 -4.83
N GLU A 71 0.25 -7.78 -5.97
CA GLU A 71 -0.61 -6.60 -6.06
C GLU A 71 -2.06 -6.96 -5.69
N CYS A 72 -2.60 -8.07 -6.22
CA CYS A 72 -3.94 -8.51 -5.87
C CYS A 72 -4.07 -8.82 -4.38
N PHE A 73 -3.07 -9.48 -3.78
CA PHE A 73 -3.05 -9.76 -2.34
C PHE A 73 -3.05 -8.49 -1.52
N ALA A 74 -2.12 -7.56 -1.79
CA ALA A 74 -2.02 -6.32 -1.06
C ALA A 74 -3.31 -5.49 -1.19
N ILE A 75 -3.85 -5.34 -2.40
CA ILE A 75 -5.12 -4.62 -2.63
C ILE A 75 -6.27 -5.22 -1.81
N VAL A 76 -6.43 -6.55 -1.83
CA VAL A 76 -7.52 -7.20 -1.10
C VAL A 76 -7.34 -7.04 0.40
N ILE A 77 -6.17 -7.40 0.95
CA ILE A 77 -5.94 -7.35 2.40
C ILE A 77 -5.99 -5.91 2.93
N GLU A 78 -5.36 -4.97 2.24
CA GLU A 78 -5.36 -3.57 2.67
C GLU A 78 -6.74 -2.94 2.55
N SER A 79 -7.54 -3.28 1.53
CA SER A 79 -8.92 -2.80 1.47
C SER A 79 -9.74 -3.24 2.69
N VAL A 80 -9.54 -4.48 3.17
CA VAL A 80 -10.20 -5.00 4.37
C VAL A 80 -9.69 -4.29 5.63
N LEU A 81 -8.39 -4.03 5.74
CA LEU A 81 -7.80 -3.31 6.86
C LEU A 81 -8.30 -1.85 6.91
N ILE A 82 -8.28 -1.14 5.78
CA ILE A 82 -8.79 0.22 5.65
C ILE A 82 -10.28 0.27 5.99
N TYR A 83 -11.08 -0.67 5.47
CA TYR A 83 -12.49 -0.79 5.78
C TYR A 83 -12.73 -0.91 7.30
N LYS A 84 -11.99 -1.80 7.98
CA LYS A 84 -12.15 -2.04 9.41
C LYS A 84 -11.63 -0.88 10.28
N LEU A 85 -10.47 -0.33 9.94
CA LEU A 85 -9.82 0.72 10.74
C LEU A 85 -10.54 2.07 10.59
N LEU A 86 -10.90 2.45 9.37
CA LEU A 86 -11.55 3.74 9.08
C LEU A 86 -13.08 3.67 9.16
N LYS A 87 -13.67 2.47 9.22
CA LYS A 87 -15.12 2.23 9.30
C LYS A 87 -15.90 2.92 8.17
N ILE A 88 -15.35 2.87 6.96
CA ILE A 88 -15.94 3.47 5.76
C ILE A 88 -16.64 2.42 4.90
N GLU A 89 -17.31 2.82 3.82
CA GLU A 89 -17.85 1.87 2.84
C GLU A 89 -16.74 1.05 2.18
N TYR A 90 -16.98 -0.25 2.01
CA TYR A 90 -16.04 -1.17 1.38
C TYR A 90 -15.61 -0.72 -0.03
N LYS A 91 -16.52 -0.19 -0.84
CA LYS A 91 -16.21 0.33 -2.19
C LYS A 91 -15.16 1.46 -2.14
N LYS A 92 -15.26 2.34 -1.15
CA LYS A 92 -14.29 3.44 -0.94
C LYS A 92 -12.96 2.87 -0.46
N ALA A 93 -12.98 1.91 0.46
CA ALA A 93 -11.77 1.27 0.97
C ALA A 93 -11.00 0.51 -0.12
N LEU A 94 -11.71 -0.23 -0.97
CA LEU A 94 -11.12 -0.91 -2.14
C LEU A 94 -10.50 0.08 -3.11
N LEU A 95 -11.20 1.16 -3.46
CA LEU A 95 -10.67 2.18 -4.37
C LEU A 95 -9.43 2.88 -3.78
N VAL A 96 -9.44 3.19 -2.48
CA VAL A 96 -8.26 3.76 -1.80
C VAL A 96 -7.08 2.80 -1.87
N SER A 97 -7.29 1.52 -1.56
CA SER A 97 -6.22 0.51 -1.60
C SER A 97 -5.63 0.33 -2.99
N ILE A 98 -6.46 0.27 -4.03
CA ILE A 98 -6.02 0.22 -5.44
C ILE A 98 -5.15 1.44 -5.78
N LEU A 99 -5.56 2.64 -5.37
CA LEU A 99 -4.80 3.87 -5.65
C LEU A 99 -3.47 3.90 -4.89
N CYS A 100 -3.46 3.53 -3.61
CA CYS A 100 -2.25 3.49 -2.79
C CYS A 100 -1.23 2.50 -3.37
N ASN A 101 -1.62 1.24 -3.58
CA ASN A 101 -0.74 0.19 -4.12
C ASN A 101 -0.31 0.51 -5.56
N GLY A 102 -1.25 0.91 -6.41
CA GLY A 102 -0.95 1.23 -7.81
C GLY A 102 0.06 2.37 -7.94
N ILE A 103 -0.11 3.46 -7.17
CA ILE A 103 0.81 4.60 -7.22
C ILE A 103 2.16 4.24 -6.58
N SER A 104 2.18 3.53 -5.45
CA SER A 104 3.43 3.14 -4.79
C SER A 104 4.24 2.16 -5.65
N PHE A 105 3.58 1.20 -6.30
CA PHE A 105 4.18 0.30 -7.28
C PHE A 105 4.77 1.06 -8.48
N LEU A 106 4.02 2.00 -9.08
CA LEU A 106 4.49 2.81 -10.20
C LEU A 106 5.71 3.65 -9.82
N ILE A 107 5.71 4.27 -8.64
CA ILE A 107 6.89 5.00 -8.13
C ILE A 107 8.07 4.04 -7.96
N GLY A 108 7.84 2.84 -7.42
CA GLY A 108 8.86 1.80 -7.31
C GLY A 108 9.48 1.41 -8.66
N LEU A 109 8.66 1.27 -9.71
CA LEU A 109 9.14 1.01 -11.07
C LEU A 109 10.01 2.14 -11.61
N ILE A 110 9.58 3.39 -11.44
CA ILE A 110 10.34 4.57 -11.87
C ILE A 110 11.70 4.60 -11.18
N LEU A 111 11.73 4.47 -9.85
CA LEU A 111 12.98 4.48 -9.08
C LEU A 111 13.93 3.37 -9.49
N ASN A 112 13.42 2.17 -9.75
CA ASN A 112 14.24 1.06 -10.23
C ASN A 112 14.82 1.37 -11.63
N SER A 113 14.02 1.93 -12.54
CA SER A 113 14.51 2.31 -13.87
C SER A 113 15.59 3.40 -13.85
N MET A 114 15.48 4.40 -12.95
CA MET A 114 16.47 5.46 -12.80
C MET A 114 17.78 4.97 -12.18
N SER A 115 17.75 3.91 -11.37
CA SER A 115 18.96 3.31 -10.78
C SER A 115 19.81 2.49 -11.75
N PHE A 116 19.35 2.32 -13.00
CA PHE A 116 20.07 1.67 -14.11
C PHE A 116 20.73 2.67 -15.10
N LEU A 117 20.75 3.97 -14.75
CA LEU A 117 21.54 5.03 -15.38
C LEU A 117 22.65 5.50 -14.43
#